data_AF-A0A7J4FWP2-F1
#
_entry.id   AF-A0A7J4FWP2-F1
#
_cell.length_a   1.000
_cell.length_b   1.000
_cell.length_c   1.000
_cell.angle_alpha   90.00
_cell.angle_beta   90.00
_cell.angle_gamma   90.00
#
_symmetry.space_group_name_H-M   'P 1'
#
loop_
_entity.id
_entity.type
_entity.pdbx_description
1 polymer ?
#
loop_
_entity_poly.entity_id
_entity_poly.type
_entity_poly.pdbx_seq_one_letter_code
_entity_poly.pdbx_strand_id
1 'polypeptide(L)' 'MNKEYEPRIVGFLCNWCSYAGADLAGVSRFEYPTNLRVIRVMCS' A
#
# COMPACT_ATOMS: atom_id res chain seq x y z
N MET A 1 11.89 9.52 26.42
CA MET A 1 10.64 9.44 25.65
C MET A 1 10.95 8.66 24.38
N ASN A 2 10.81 7.33 24.44
CA ASN A 2 11.06 6.47 23.29
C ASN A 2 10.01 6.81 22.23
N LYS A 3 10.44 7.36 21.10
CA LYS A 3 9.57 7.43 19.92
C LYS A 3 9.37 6.00 19.46
N GLU A 4 8.14 5.52 19.53
CA GLU A 4 7.77 4.24 18.91
C GLU A 4 8.16 4.31 17.43
N TYR A 5 8.94 3.32 16.99
CA TYR A 5 9.42 3.27 15.61
C TYR A 5 8.28 2.80 14.70
N GLU A 6 7.85 3.66 13.78
CA GLU A 6 6.91 3.29 12.73
C GLU A 6 7.71 2.90 11.46
N PRO A 7 7.60 1.64 10.99
CA PRO A 7 8.36 1.18 9.83
C PRO A 7 7.83 1.86 8.57
N ARG A 8 8.74 2.33 7.71
CA ARG A 8 8.38 2.87 6.39
C ARG A 8 8.40 1.74 5.37
N ILE A 9 7.25 1.41 4.81
CA ILE A 9 7.10 0.28 3.89
C ILE A 9 6.91 0.80 2.46
N VAL A 10 7.65 0.25 1.51
CA VAL A 10 7.48 0.53 0.08
C VAL A 10 7.00 -0.75 -0.60
N GLY A 11 5.87 -0.67 -1.29
CA GLY A 11 5.30 -1.77 -2.06
C GLY A 11 5.32 -1.49 -3.55
N PHE A 12 5.79 -2.44 -4.37
CA PHE A 12 5.70 -2.38 -5.82
C PHE A 12 4.47 -3.16 -6.27
N LEU A 13 3.47 -2.47 -6.82
CA LEU A 13 2.22 -3.09 -7.24
C LEU A 13 2.11 -3.05 -8.75
N CYS A 14 1.80 -4.20 -9.36
CA CYS A 14 1.52 -4.26 -10.78
C CYS A 14 0.22 -3.52 -11.10
N ASN A 15 0.18 -2.84 -12.25
CA ASN A 15 -0.92 -2.00 -12.67
C ASN A 15 -2.24 -2.78 -12.85
N TRP A 16 -2.15 -4.04 -13.26
CA TRP A 16 -3.32 -4.82 -13.69
C TRP A 16 -4.05 -5.52 -12.55
N CYS A 17 -3.33 -6.16 -11.63
CA CYS A 17 -3.93 -6.99 -10.59
C CYS A 17 -3.81 -6.33 -9.21
N SER A 18 -2.58 -6.11 -8.73
CA SER A 18 -2.35 -5.67 -7.35
C SER A 18 -2.79 -4.22 -7.11
N TYR A 19 -2.51 -3.32 -8.06
CA TYR A 19 -2.93 -1.92 -7.94
C TYR A 19 -4.46 -1.79 -7.99
N ALA A 20 -5.13 -2.55 -8.87
CA ALA A 20 -6.58 -2.63 -8.91
C ALA A 20 -7.18 -3.19 -7.60
N GLY A 21 -6.52 -4.17 -6.97
CA GLY A 21 -6.90 -4.67 -5.65
C GLY A 21 -6.76 -3.61 -4.55
N ALA A 22 -5.71 -2.79 -4.61
CA ALA A 22 -5.54 -1.66 -3.69
C ALA A 22 -6.63 -0.59 -3.86
N ASP A 23 -7.01 -0.29 -5.10
CA ASP A 23 -8.12 0.62 -5.41
C ASP A 23 -9.46 0.06 -4.87
N LEU A 24 -9.70 -1.25 -5.06
CA LEU A 24 -10.89 -1.91 -4.52
C LEU A 24 -10.92 -1.88 -3.00
N ALA A 25 -9.80 -2.13 -2.32
CA ALA A 25 -9.71 -2.03 -0.86
C ALA A 25 -10.06 -0.62 -0.36
N GLY A 26 -9.66 0.41 -1.10
CA GLY A 26 -10.06 1.81 -0.84
C GLY A 26 -11.55 2.05 -1.01
N VAL A 27 -12.15 1.55 -2.11
CA VAL A 27 -13.61 1.66 -2.36
C VAL A 27 -14.42 0.89 -1.31
N SER A 28 -13.94 -0.28 -0.89
CA SER A 28 -14.54 -1.11 0.16
C SER A 28 -14.28 -0.60 1.57
N ARG A 29 -13.52 0.49 1.73
CA ARG A 29 -13.20 1.12 3.02
C ARG A 29 -12.51 0.16 4.00
N PHE A 30 -11.60 -0.67 3.49
CA PHE A 30 -10.75 -1.48 4.36
C PHE A 30 -9.70 -0.60 5.02
N GLU A 31 -9.70 -0.57 6.35
CA GLU A 31 -8.70 0.15 7.12
C GLU A 31 -7.35 -0.59 7.11
N TYR A 32 -6.28 0.17 6.96
CA TYR A 32 -4.91 -0.32 7.04
C TYR A 32 -3.99 0.80 7.55
N PRO A 33 -2.79 0.48 8.07
CA PRO A 33 -1.85 1.49 8.55
C PRO A 33 -1.32 2.40 7.43
N THR A 34 -1.06 3.68 7.73
CA THR A 34 -0.65 4.70 6.75
C THR A 34 0.84 4.65 6.36
N ASN A 35 1.55 3.63 6.82
CA ASN A 35 3.00 3.50 6.68
C ASN A 35 3.44 2.83 5.36
N LEU A 36 2.49 2.35 4.54
CA LEU A 36 2.71 1.78 3.22
C LEU A 36 2.68 2.86 2.13
N ARG A 37 3.69 2.86 1.26
CA ARG A 37 3.75 3.71 0.06
C ARG A 37 3.87 2.83 -1.18
N VAL A 38 2.93 2.99 -2.11
CA VAL A 38 2.85 2.18 -3.31
C VAL A 38 3.60 2.84 -4.46
N ILE A 39 4.41 2.06 -5.17
CA ILE A 39 4.99 2.39 -6.48
C ILE A 39 4.31 1.52 -7.53
N ARG A 40 3.67 2.15 -8.52
CA ARG A 40 2.99 1.45 -9.60
C ARG A 40 3.97 1.04 -10.69
N VAL A 41 3.98 -0.23 -11.06
CA VAL A 41 4.75 -0.79 -12.18
C VAL A 41 3.82 -1.49 -13.18
N MET A 42 4.25 -1.70 -14.42
CA MET A 42 3.37 -2.30 -15.43
C MET A 42 3.07 -3.78 -15.16
N CYS A 43 4.08 -4.56 -14.78
CA CYS A 43 3.96 -5.95 -14.37
C CYS A 43 5.00 -6.22 -13.27
N SER A 44 4.69 -7.17 -12.39
CA SER A 44 5.67 -7.80 -11.49
C SER A 44 6.47 -8.86 -12.24
#